data_AF-A0AAQ3MD07-F1
#
_entry.id   AF-A0AAQ3MD07-F1
#
_cell.length_a   1.000
_cell.length_b   1.000
_cell.length_c   1.000
_cell.angle_alpha   90.00
_cell.angle_beta   90.00
_cell.angle_gamma   90.00
#
_symmetry.space_group_name_H-M   'P 1'
#
loop_
_entity.id
_entity.type
_entity.pdbx_description
1 polymer ?
#
loop_
_entity_poly.entity_id
_entity_poly.type
_entity_poly.pdbx_seq_one_letter_code
_entity_poly.pdbx_strand_id
1 'polypeptide(L)'
;MSNMSLSKEPRLDPTERLRHRLYEPLYLKWILKASTKPTELKKRWRKVLDALAWFGDFGHGGRTVVAVALEDNPENLVLWVCGPDKKSANHIAQVAQKMLDTQNSNDVETSLANARLVISSSIHLSTDKIKTYKKSLEVFLNKILDTCSRVDRDSEPNVDGRELFERLEEIRNHLTASTSNYDLCEFAATFTGLSYITDCIRGSGEDYAALSRVRHYITRLGAWHRNANILLDFARSKCFPPELKSEYLPLPGTTHLPQVDSKTNLRSVAGRMFPSHQQDRAEEFHDQLSSLRLFDINDSFVQHYADESVSLAVHAEVYLLEHFYFQDLTYFAMDKYIGCSKASCYCCHLYQRFHPSHPALRPCHENTYPKWCPPLMADGSVLDASKGKHNLDIMNAMIAYIRGDVIADVDRRMPCKAKVPDSSTAFSNK
;
A
#
# COMPACT_ATOMS: atom_id res chain seq x y z
N MET A 1 0.65 -56.28 -7.90
CA MET A 1 1.38 -55.00 -7.86
C MET A 1 2.73 -55.22 -8.50
N SER A 2 2.92 -54.72 -9.70
CA SER A 2 4.13 -54.92 -10.50
C SER A 2 5.28 -54.13 -9.88
N ASN A 3 6.38 -54.80 -9.52
CA ASN A 3 7.62 -54.14 -9.10
C ASN A 3 8.21 -53.39 -10.29
N MET A 4 7.91 -52.10 -10.41
CA MET A 4 8.61 -51.23 -11.36
C MET A 4 10.06 -51.10 -10.90
N SER A 5 10.97 -51.66 -11.68
CA SER A 5 12.41 -51.40 -11.59
C SER A 5 12.64 -49.90 -11.83
N LEU A 6 13.01 -49.17 -10.79
CA LEU A 6 13.41 -47.77 -10.89
C LEU A 6 14.85 -47.71 -11.39
N SER A 7 15.09 -46.98 -12.48
CA SER A 7 16.43 -46.74 -13.01
C SER A 7 17.27 -45.99 -11.97
N LYS A 8 18.46 -46.50 -11.66
CA LYS A 8 19.42 -45.85 -10.74
C LYS A 8 20.41 -44.92 -11.45
N GLU A 9 20.28 -44.76 -12.76
CA GLU A 9 21.18 -43.93 -13.55
C GLU A 9 20.91 -42.43 -13.34
N PRO A 10 21.96 -41.60 -13.27
CA PRO A 10 21.80 -40.16 -13.18
C PRO A 10 21.17 -39.59 -14.45
N ARG A 11 20.21 -38.68 -14.30
CA ARG A 11 19.53 -38.01 -15.43
C ARG A 11 20.52 -37.05 -16.11
N LEU A 12 20.95 -37.37 -17.33
CA LEU A 12 21.91 -36.56 -18.09
C LEU A 12 21.22 -35.60 -19.08
N ASP A 13 20.00 -35.90 -19.55
CA ASP A 13 19.27 -35.07 -20.49
C ASP A 13 18.79 -33.74 -19.85
N PRO A 14 19.16 -32.56 -20.39
CA PRO A 14 18.77 -31.27 -19.83
C PRO A 14 17.26 -31.04 -19.79
N THR A 15 16.52 -31.50 -20.79
CA THR A 15 15.06 -31.30 -20.90
C THR A 15 14.30 -32.13 -19.89
N GLU A 16 14.67 -33.40 -19.74
CA GLU A 16 14.13 -34.33 -18.74
C GLU A 16 14.45 -33.84 -17.33
N ARG A 17 15.68 -33.37 -17.07
CA ARG A 17 16.04 -32.75 -15.79
C ARG A 17 15.18 -31.53 -15.48
N LEU A 18 14.91 -30.67 -16.46
CA LEU A 18 14.04 -29.50 -16.28
C LEU A 18 12.60 -29.92 -15.96
N ARG A 19 12.06 -30.91 -16.69
CA ARG A 19 10.72 -31.46 -16.42
C ARG A 19 10.63 -32.03 -15.02
N HIS A 20 11.59 -32.85 -14.58
CA HIS A 20 11.62 -33.38 -13.22
C HIS A 20 11.68 -32.28 -12.16
N ARG A 21 12.57 -31.28 -12.35
CA ARG A 21 12.68 -30.12 -11.46
C ARG A 21 11.38 -29.31 -11.34
N LEU A 22 10.53 -29.34 -12.37
CA LEU A 22 9.20 -28.72 -12.33
C LEU A 22 8.18 -29.65 -11.65
N TYR A 23 8.06 -30.88 -12.12
CA TYR A 23 6.96 -31.78 -11.74
C TYR A 23 7.13 -32.37 -10.34
N GLU A 24 8.35 -32.67 -9.88
CA GLU A 24 8.60 -33.20 -8.54
C GLU A 24 8.07 -32.26 -7.42
N PRO A 25 8.46 -30.97 -7.36
CA PRO A 25 7.90 -30.05 -6.36
C PRO A 25 6.41 -29.74 -6.61
N LEU A 26 5.95 -29.75 -7.86
CA LEU A 26 4.53 -29.54 -8.19
C LEU A 26 3.66 -30.66 -7.64
N TYR A 27 4.07 -31.92 -7.83
CA TYR A 27 3.38 -33.08 -7.26
C TYR A 27 3.46 -33.09 -5.73
N LEU A 28 4.60 -32.74 -5.15
CA LEU A 28 4.72 -32.58 -3.70
C LEU A 28 3.74 -31.52 -3.17
N LYS A 29 3.65 -30.36 -3.83
CA LYS A 29 2.68 -29.30 -3.49
C LYS A 29 1.23 -29.78 -3.61
N TRP A 30 0.92 -30.56 -4.64
CA TRP A 30 -0.41 -31.16 -4.85
C TRP A 30 -0.78 -32.15 -3.73
N ILE A 31 0.14 -33.03 -3.34
CA ILE A 31 -0.03 -33.98 -2.22
C ILE A 31 -0.27 -33.24 -0.91
N LEU A 32 0.52 -32.19 -0.65
CA LEU A 32 0.44 -31.43 0.60
C LEU A 32 -0.88 -30.66 0.77
N LYS A 33 -1.71 -30.52 -0.29
CA LYS A 33 -3.04 -29.84 -0.27
C LYS A 33 -3.06 -28.52 0.53
N ALA A 34 -1.93 -27.81 0.62
CA ALA A 34 -1.83 -26.59 1.40
C ALA A 34 -2.60 -25.47 0.69
N SER A 35 -3.86 -25.28 1.07
CA SER A 35 -4.66 -24.13 0.66
C SER A 35 -3.92 -22.87 1.09
N THR A 36 -3.46 -22.09 0.11
CA THR A 36 -2.79 -20.81 0.33
C THR A 36 -3.77 -19.68 0.59
N LYS A 37 -5.08 -19.96 0.59
CA LYS A 37 -6.09 -18.95 0.92
C LYS A 37 -6.01 -18.66 2.42
N PRO A 38 -5.87 -17.38 2.82
CA PRO A 38 -5.90 -17.03 4.23
C PRO A 38 -7.21 -17.52 4.85
N THR A 39 -7.14 -18.05 6.06
CA THR A 39 -8.33 -18.36 6.86
C THR A 39 -9.15 -17.08 7.08
N GLU A 40 -10.45 -17.20 7.36
CA GLU A 40 -11.29 -16.03 7.63
C GLU A 40 -10.78 -15.20 8.81
N LEU A 41 -10.20 -15.85 9.83
CA LEU A 41 -9.52 -15.17 10.93
C LEU A 41 -8.35 -14.32 10.43
N LYS A 42 -7.47 -14.86 9.57
CA LYS A 42 -6.36 -14.09 8.97
C LYS A 42 -6.88 -12.91 8.17
N LYS A 43 -7.93 -13.08 7.36
CA LYS A 43 -8.52 -11.95 6.60
C LYS A 43 -9.05 -10.85 7.50
N ARG A 44 -9.80 -11.20 8.56
CA ARG A 44 -10.33 -10.23 9.53
C ARG A 44 -9.19 -9.53 10.27
N TRP A 45 -8.19 -10.29 10.70
CA TRP A 45 -7.03 -9.78 11.42
C TRP A 45 -6.19 -8.80 10.60
N ARG A 46 -5.93 -9.11 9.33
CA ARG A 46 -5.22 -8.18 8.42
C ARG A 46 -5.92 -6.83 8.31
N LYS A 47 -7.26 -6.82 8.23
CA LYS A 47 -8.06 -5.59 8.24
C LYS A 47 -7.92 -4.81 9.54
N VAL A 48 -7.84 -5.50 10.68
CA VAL A 48 -7.59 -4.87 11.99
C VAL A 48 -6.22 -4.19 12.03
N LEU A 49 -5.17 -4.87 11.56
CA LEU A 49 -3.83 -4.28 11.50
C LEU A 49 -3.78 -3.05 10.58
N ASP A 50 -4.39 -3.10 9.39
CA ASP A 50 -4.47 -1.92 8.52
C ASP A 50 -5.30 -0.78 9.13
N ALA A 51 -6.39 -1.10 9.84
CA ALA A 51 -7.23 -0.12 10.53
C ALA A 51 -6.50 0.53 11.72
N LEU A 52 -5.72 -0.23 12.49
CA LEU A 52 -4.85 0.31 13.54
C LEU A 52 -3.81 1.25 12.94
N ALA A 53 -3.08 0.81 11.90
CA ALA A 53 -2.09 1.64 11.23
C ALA A 53 -2.69 2.93 10.66
N TRP A 54 -3.91 2.88 10.13
CA TRP A 54 -4.64 4.05 9.64
C TRP A 54 -4.77 5.15 10.70
N PHE A 55 -5.04 4.78 11.95
CA PHE A 55 -5.19 5.75 13.02
C PHE A 55 -3.88 6.42 13.44
N GLY A 56 -2.71 5.88 13.09
CA GLY A 56 -1.42 6.53 13.32
C GLY A 56 -1.00 7.53 12.24
N ASP A 57 -1.63 7.53 11.06
CA ASP A 57 -1.26 8.43 9.96
C ASP A 57 -2.09 9.73 10.02
N PHE A 58 -1.61 10.71 10.77
CA PHE A 58 -2.30 11.99 10.96
C PHE A 58 -2.10 13.01 9.84
N GLY A 59 -1.09 12.83 8.99
CA GLY A 59 -0.71 13.83 7.99
C GLY A 59 -0.99 13.41 6.55
N HIS A 60 -0.48 14.22 5.63
CA HIS A 60 -0.51 13.96 4.20
C HIS A 60 0.87 13.60 3.67
N GLY A 61 0.90 12.72 2.66
CA GLY A 61 2.12 12.34 1.96
C GLY A 61 2.81 11.09 2.53
N GLY A 62 3.85 10.59 1.83
CA GLY A 62 4.47 9.30 2.14
C GLY A 62 5.27 9.24 3.45
N ARG A 63 5.68 10.39 4.00
CA ARG A 63 6.50 10.46 5.23
C ARG A 63 5.71 10.18 6.52
N THR A 64 4.39 10.12 6.43
CA THR A 64 3.49 9.89 7.58
C THR A 64 2.99 8.46 7.67
N VAL A 65 3.55 7.56 6.84
CA VAL A 65 3.16 6.16 6.81
C VAL A 65 3.52 5.48 8.13
N VAL A 66 2.53 4.77 8.67
CA VAL A 66 2.67 3.97 9.89
C VAL A 66 2.41 2.52 9.53
N ALA A 67 3.23 1.63 10.07
CA ALA A 67 3.08 0.19 9.96
C ALA A 67 2.93 -0.43 11.35
N VAL A 68 2.16 -1.52 11.43
CA VAL A 68 1.95 -2.27 12.66
C VAL A 68 2.04 -3.76 12.42
N ALA A 69 2.51 -4.49 13.42
CA ALA A 69 2.56 -5.94 13.43
C ALA A 69 2.37 -6.44 14.85
N LEU A 70 1.89 -7.67 14.99
CA LEU A 70 1.71 -8.30 16.30
C LEU A 70 2.65 -9.48 16.43
N GLU A 71 3.49 -9.42 17.45
CA GLU A 71 4.36 -10.51 17.86
C GLU A 71 3.63 -11.42 18.84
N ASP A 72 3.72 -12.73 18.58
CA ASP A 72 3.30 -13.82 19.45
C ASP A 72 4.44 -14.20 20.40
N ASN A 73 4.63 -13.38 21.44
CA ASN A 73 5.66 -13.62 22.44
C ASN A 73 5.09 -14.50 23.57
N PRO A 74 5.87 -15.49 24.08
CA PRO A 74 5.40 -16.45 25.08
C PRO A 74 4.81 -15.82 26.36
N GLU A 75 5.27 -14.63 26.74
CA GLU A 75 4.80 -13.96 27.95
C GLU A 75 3.61 -13.05 27.70
N ASN A 76 3.60 -12.34 26.57
CA ASN A 76 2.62 -11.30 26.25
C ASN A 76 2.57 -11.08 24.74
N LEU A 77 1.46 -10.60 24.19
CA LEU A 77 1.48 -10.10 22.82
C LEU A 77 2.03 -8.69 22.74
N VAL A 78 2.87 -8.45 21.73
CA VAL A 78 3.53 -7.17 21.53
C VAL A 78 3.05 -6.55 20.21
N LEU A 79 2.31 -5.46 20.31
CA LEU A 79 1.94 -4.60 19.19
C LEU A 79 3.12 -3.69 18.87
N TRP A 80 3.84 -4.07 17.82
CA TRP A 80 4.89 -3.24 17.25
C TRP A 80 4.29 -2.17 16.37
N VAL A 81 4.65 -0.92 16.64
CA VAL A 81 4.28 0.24 15.83
C VAL A 81 5.54 0.88 15.26
N CYS A 82 5.65 0.89 13.94
CA CYS A 82 6.73 1.55 13.23
C CYS A 82 6.20 2.78 12.49
N GLY A 83 6.86 3.92 12.66
CA GLY A 83 6.39 5.17 12.06
C GLY A 83 7.34 6.34 12.29
N PRO A 84 6.93 7.54 11.87
CA PRO A 84 7.78 8.73 11.91
C PRO A 84 7.95 9.31 13.32
N ASP A 85 6.99 9.07 14.22
CA ASP A 85 6.99 9.68 15.54
C ASP A 85 6.30 8.83 16.61
N LYS A 86 6.69 9.09 17.87
CA LYS A 86 6.14 8.41 19.05
C LYS A 86 4.70 8.82 19.34
N LYS A 87 4.23 9.98 18.86
CA LYS A 87 2.85 10.45 19.05
C LYS A 87 1.87 9.51 18.34
N SER A 88 2.20 9.10 17.13
CA SER A 88 1.45 8.13 16.33
C SER A 88 1.41 6.75 17.00
N ALA A 89 2.56 6.30 17.54
CA ALA A 89 2.63 5.05 18.29
C ALA A 89 1.79 5.07 19.57
N ASN A 90 1.89 6.14 20.36
CA ASN A 90 1.11 6.29 21.58
C ASN A 90 -0.40 6.31 21.29
N HIS A 91 -0.83 6.97 20.22
CA HIS A 91 -2.24 6.99 19.84
C HIS A 91 -2.73 5.61 19.41
N ILE A 92 -1.96 4.87 18.60
CA ILE A 92 -2.29 3.49 18.24
C ILE A 92 -2.40 2.60 19.48
N ALA A 93 -1.48 2.75 20.45
CA ALA A 93 -1.55 2.02 21.71
C ALA A 93 -2.84 2.35 22.50
N GLN A 94 -3.26 3.62 22.54
CA GLN A 94 -4.53 4.03 23.15
C GLN A 94 -5.74 3.44 22.43
N VAL A 95 -5.73 3.41 21.10
CA VAL A 95 -6.79 2.76 20.31
C VAL A 95 -6.86 1.27 20.59
N ALA A 96 -5.71 0.58 20.63
CA ALA A 96 -5.65 -0.84 20.94
C ALA A 96 -6.13 -1.13 22.37
N GLN A 97 -5.79 -0.28 23.33
CA GLN A 97 -6.31 -0.38 24.70
C GLN A 97 -7.84 -0.23 24.74
N LYS A 98 -8.42 0.71 23.98
CA LYS A 98 -9.88 0.85 23.88
C LYS A 98 -10.54 -0.37 23.26
N MET A 99 -9.88 -1.06 22.33
CA MET A 99 -10.36 -2.34 21.81
C MET A 99 -10.37 -3.42 22.90
N LEU A 100 -9.33 -3.50 23.74
CA LEU A 100 -9.30 -4.42 24.88
C LEU A 100 -10.41 -4.13 25.89
N ASP A 101 -10.60 -2.86 26.24
CA ASP A 101 -11.67 -2.43 27.13
C ASP A 101 -13.04 -2.85 26.58
N THR A 102 -13.26 -2.69 25.26
CA THR A 102 -14.48 -3.14 24.57
C THR A 102 -14.64 -4.65 24.57
N GLN A 103 -13.55 -5.41 24.41
CA GLN A 103 -13.59 -6.86 24.44
C GLN A 103 -13.95 -7.42 25.82
N ASN A 104 -13.39 -6.80 26.87
CA ASN A 104 -13.57 -7.22 28.26
C ASN A 104 -14.93 -6.79 28.82
N SER A 105 -15.57 -5.80 28.21
CA SER A 105 -16.93 -5.38 28.54
C SER A 105 -17.98 -6.22 27.79
N ASN A 106 -19.04 -6.64 28.49
CA ASN A 106 -20.24 -7.21 27.85
C ASN A 106 -21.29 -6.13 27.54
N ASP A 107 -21.00 -4.87 27.84
CA ASP A 107 -21.92 -3.75 27.68
C ASP A 107 -21.76 -3.05 26.31
N VAL A 108 -22.88 -2.91 25.61
CA VAL A 108 -22.97 -2.27 24.30
C VAL A 108 -22.72 -0.76 24.42
N GLU A 109 -23.16 -0.12 25.51
CA GLU A 109 -22.96 1.32 25.70
C GLU A 109 -21.48 1.66 25.85
N THR A 110 -20.74 0.90 26.66
CA THR A 110 -19.29 1.00 26.80
C THR A 110 -18.59 0.83 25.45
N SER A 111 -19.02 -0.14 24.65
CA SER A 111 -18.48 -0.36 23.30
C SER A 111 -18.68 0.84 22.39
N LEU A 112 -19.86 1.45 22.41
CA LEU A 112 -20.19 2.65 21.62
C LEU A 112 -19.46 3.90 22.15
N ALA A 113 -19.28 4.02 23.46
CA ALA A 113 -18.51 5.09 24.06
C ALA A 113 -17.03 5.03 23.65
N ASN A 114 -16.42 3.83 23.71
CA ASN A 114 -15.05 3.61 23.24
C ASN A 114 -14.92 3.92 21.74
N ALA A 115 -15.91 3.55 20.92
CA ALA A 115 -15.96 3.91 19.51
C ALA A 115 -15.86 5.42 19.29
N ARG A 116 -16.74 6.17 19.97
CA ARG A 116 -16.78 7.63 19.87
C ARG A 116 -15.46 8.24 20.32
N LEU A 117 -14.84 7.73 21.39
CA LEU A 117 -13.54 8.21 21.87
C LEU A 117 -12.43 7.95 20.85
N VAL A 118 -12.35 6.76 20.27
CA VAL A 118 -11.37 6.44 19.20
C VAL A 118 -11.57 7.34 17.99
N ILE A 119 -12.82 7.52 17.54
CA ILE A 119 -13.12 8.34 16.36
C ILE A 119 -12.78 9.82 16.63
N SER A 120 -13.30 10.40 17.72
CA SER A 120 -13.12 11.82 18.04
C SER A 120 -11.66 12.20 18.27
N SER A 121 -10.91 11.41 19.05
CA SER A 121 -9.48 11.63 19.27
C SER A 121 -8.68 11.53 17.97
N SER A 122 -8.97 10.54 17.13
CA SER A 122 -8.31 10.36 15.84
C SER A 122 -8.62 11.48 14.84
N ILE A 123 -9.87 11.95 14.81
CA ILE A 123 -10.31 13.10 13.99
C ILE A 123 -9.61 14.37 14.46
N HIS A 124 -9.52 14.59 15.78
CA HIS A 124 -8.84 15.75 16.34
C HIS A 124 -7.36 15.79 15.90
N LEU A 125 -6.65 14.67 16.03
CA LEU A 125 -5.25 14.54 15.60
C LEU A 125 -5.07 14.70 14.07
N SER A 126 -6.09 14.35 13.29
CA SER A 126 -6.06 14.38 11.82
C SER A 126 -6.73 15.64 11.22
N THR A 127 -6.88 16.71 12.00
CA THR A 127 -7.64 17.91 11.58
C THR A 127 -7.14 18.49 10.26
N ASP A 128 -5.83 18.65 10.09
CA ASP A 128 -5.27 19.18 8.84
C ASP A 128 -5.44 18.19 7.69
N LYS A 129 -5.41 16.88 8.01
CA LYS A 129 -5.71 15.82 7.05
C LYS A 129 -7.08 16.00 6.43
N ILE A 130 -8.07 16.16 7.31
CA ILE A 130 -9.48 16.32 6.98
C ILE A 130 -9.71 17.60 6.18
N LYS A 131 -9.11 18.72 6.60
CA LYS A 131 -9.24 20.00 5.88
C LYS A 131 -8.80 19.91 4.42
N THR A 132 -7.67 19.24 4.13
CA THR A 132 -7.23 19.07 2.73
C THR A 132 -8.15 18.13 1.95
N TYR A 133 -8.66 17.07 2.57
CA TYR A 133 -9.64 16.19 1.92
C TYR A 133 -10.93 16.94 1.60
N LYS A 134 -11.44 17.73 2.55
CA LYS A 134 -12.59 18.62 2.36
C LYS A 134 -12.36 19.57 1.20
N LYS A 135 -11.27 20.35 1.21
CA LYS A 135 -10.94 21.31 0.16
C LYS A 135 -10.80 20.64 -1.21
N SER A 136 -10.16 19.48 -1.27
CA SER A 136 -9.99 18.75 -2.54
C SER A 136 -11.33 18.23 -3.06
N LEU A 137 -12.18 17.70 -2.17
CA LEU A 137 -13.52 17.26 -2.50
C LEU A 137 -14.36 18.41 -3.07
N GLU A 138 -14.34 19.58 -2.42
CA GLU A 138 -15.05 20.79 -2.89
C GLU A 138 -14.61 21.19 -4.32
N VAL A 139 -13.30 21.19 -4.60
CA VAL A 139 -12.77 21.52 -5.93
C VAL A 139 -13.31 20.58 -7.01
N PHE A 140 -13.25 19.27 -6.79
CA PHE A 140 -13.72 18.30 -7.80
C PHE A 140 -15.24 18.26 -7.89
N LEU A 141 -15.94 18.44 -6.78
CA LEU A 141 -17.39 18.45 -6.72
C LEU A 141 -17.96 19.63 -7.51
N ASN A 142 -17.45 20.86 -7.26
CA ASN A 142 -17.88 22.05 -7.97
C ASN A 142 -17.58 21.95 -9.47
N LYS A 143 -16.42 21.40 -9.85
CA LYS A 143 -16.08 21.16 -11.26
C LYS A 143 -17.11 20.29 -11.98
N ILE A 144 -17.61 19.23 -11.32
CA ILE A 144 -18.61 18.34 -11.92
C ILE A 144 -19.97 19.03 -11.98
N LEU A 145 -20.41 19.64 -10.87
CA LEU A 145 -21.71 20.31 -10.80
C LEU A 145 -21.82 21.46 -11.81
N ASP A 146 -20.75 22.24 -12.01
CA ASP A 146 -20.69 23.29 -13.03
C ASP A 146 -20.79 22.73 -14.45
N THR A 147 -20.24 21.54 -14.68
CA THR A 147 -20.32 20.86 -15.98
C THR A 147 -21.74 20.35 -16.23
N CYS A 148 -22.35 19.68 -15.24
CA CYS A 148 -23.73 19.20 -15.31
C CYS A 148 -24.73 20.35 -15.56
N SER A 149 -24.55 21.48 -14.87
CA SER A 149 -25.41 22.67 -15.01
C SER A 149 -25.35 23.36 -16.38
N ARG A 150 -24.31 23.06 -17.18
CA ARG A 150 -24.16 23.57 -18.55
C ARG A 150 -24.81 22.67 -19.58
N VAL A 151 -24.78 21.35 -19.37
CA VAL A 151 -25.32 20.34 -20.30
C VAL A 151 -26.86 20.30 -20.25
N ASP A 152 -27.46 20.52 -19.08
CA ASP A 152 -28.93 20.51 -18.89
C ASP A 152 -29.68 21.64 -19.63
N ARG A 153 -28.99 22.62 -20.24
CA ARG A 153 -29.65 23.67 -21.04
C ARG A 153 -30.02 23.23 -22.45
N ASP A 154 -29.37 22.19 -22.98
CA ASP A 154 -29.43 21.83 -24.40
C ASP A 154 -30.00 20.41 -24.66
N SER A 155 -30.42 19.65 -23.63
CA SER A 155 -30.94 18.27 -23.80
C SER A 155 -31.85 17.84 -22.63
N GLU A 156 -32.83 16.93 -22.87
CA GLU A 156 -33.58 16.28 -21.78
C GLU A 156 -32.64 15.39 -20.95
N PRO A 157 -32.56 15.57 -19.62
CA PRO A 157 -31.67 14.77 -18.77
C PRO A 157 -32.12 13.30 -18.75
N ASN A 158 -31.21 12.40 -19.09
CA ASN A 158 -31.34 10.97 -18.79
C ASN A 158 -31.55 10.78 -17.27
N VAL A 159 -32.40 9.81 -16.88
CA VAL A 159 -32.76 9.50 -15.49
C VAL A 159 -31.51 9.27 -14.62
N ASP A 160 -30.49 8.60 -15.15
CA ASP A 160 -29.22 8.33 -14.46
C ASP A 160 -28.43 9.61 -14.14
N GLY A 161 -28.56 10.64 -14.99
CA GLY A 161 -27.90 11.93 -14.80
C GLY A 161 -28.52 12.75 -13.67
N ARG A 162 -29.84 12.66 -13.51
CA ARG A 162 -30.57 13.34 -12.43
C ARG A 162 -30.22 12.75 -11.07
N GLU A 163 -30.25 11.42 -10.92
CA GLU A 163 -29.87 10.79 -9.65
C GLU A 163 -28.41 11.09 -9.30
N LEU A 164 -27.48 11.05 -10.27
CA LEU A 164 -26.09 11.42 -10.01
C LEU A 164 -25.97 12.86 -9.49
N PHE A 165 -26.68 13.80 -10.12
CA PHE A 165 -26.69 15.19 -9.70
C PHE A 165 -27.23 15.35 -8.27
N GLU A 166 -28.35 14.70 -7.92
CA GLU A 166 -28.93 14.71 -6.58
C GLU A 166 -27.94 14.19 -5.51
N ARG A 167 -27.22 13.10 -5.81
CA ARG A 167 -26.19 12.56 -4.90
C ARG A 167 -25.01 13.51 -4.72
N LEU A 168 -24.59 14.20 -5.77
CA LEU A 168 -23.50 15.18 -5.70
C LEU A 168 -23.94 16.43 -4.92
N GLU A 169 -25.17 16.87 -5.10
CA GLU A 169 -25.79 17.96 -4.34
C GLU A 169 -25.92 17.63 -2.85
N GLU A 170 -26.30 16.39 -2.50
CA GLU A 170 -26.34 15.91 -1.12
C GLU A 170 -24.97 16.07 -0.44
N ILE A 171 -23.88 15.69 -1.13
CA ILE A 171 -22.52 15.87 -0.65
C ILE A 171 -22.21 17.36 -0.46
N ARG A 172 -22.56 18.22 -1.44
CA ARG A 172 -22.31 19.67 -1.38
C ARG A 172 -23.00 20.31 -0.19
N ASN A 173 -24.27 19.98 0.02
CA ASN A 173 -25.09 20.53 1.11
C ASN A 173 -24.56 20.11 2.48
N HIS A 174 -24.10 18.85 2.63
CA HIS A 174 -23.48 18.43 3.88
C HIS A 174 -22.11 19.08 4.12
N LEU A 175 -21.30 19.30 3.08
CA LEU A 175 -20.00 19.98 3.21
C LEU A 175 -20.14 21.41 3.74
N THR A 176 -21.21 22.11 3.35
CA THR A 176 -21.51 23.48 3.80
C THR A 176 -22.22 23.50 5.16
N ALA A 177 -23.11 22.55 5.44
CA ALA A 177 -23.87 22.48 6.68
C ALA A 177 -23.09 21.90 7.87
N SER A 178 -22.05 21.08 7.63
CA SER A 178 -21.28 20.42 8.70
C SER A 178 -20.64 21.45 9.65
N THR A 179 -20.99 21.38 10.94
CA THR A 179 -20.48 22.28 11.99
C THR A 179 -19.15 21.79 12.58
N SER A 180 -18.86 20.48 12.47
CA SER A 180 -17.61 19.89 12.94
C SER A 180 -17.00 18.90 11.95
N ASN A 181 -15.71 18.61 12.13
CA ASN A 181 -15.03 17.53 11.39
C ASN A 181 -15.64 16.15 11.71
N TYR A 182 -16.21 15.97 12.90
CA TYR A 182 -16.84 14.72 13.30
C TYR A 182 -18.08 14.47 12.44
N ASP A 183 -18.99 15.45 12.36
CA ASP A 183 -20.24 15.32 11.59
C ASP A 183 -19.96 15.07 10.10
N LEU A 184 -18.95 15.76 9.54
CA LEU A 184 -18.54 15.54 8.16
C LEU A 184 -18.04 14.12 7.91
N CYS A 185 -17.22 13.59 8.81
CA CYS A 185 -16.69 12.22 8.69
C CYS A 185 -17.79 11.17 8.93
N GLU A 186 -18.74 11.45 9.82
CA GLU A 186 -19.89 10.59 10.07
C GLU A 186 -20.80 10.51 8.84
N PHE A 187 -21.17 11.66 8.26
CA PHE A 187 -21.92 11.72 7.00
C PHE A 187 -21.21 10.92 5.89
N ALA A 188 -19.92 11.16 5.70
CA ALA A 188 -19.15 10.47 4.67
C ALA A 188 -19.04 8.94 4.89
N ALA A 189 -19.25 8.48 6.11
CA ALA A 189 -19.27 7.05 6.44
C ALA A 189 -20.64 6.41 6.18
N THR A 190 -21.73 7.16 6.36
CA THR A 190 -23.12 6.70 6.21
C THR A 190 -23.74 7.05 4.85
N PHE A 191 -23.04 7.83 4.02
CA PHE A 191 -23.50 8.24 2.70
C PHE A 191 -23.80 7.04 1.78
N THR A 192 -25.09 6.85 1.47
CA THR A 192 -25.61 5.70 0.72
C THR A 192 -25.39 5.83 -0.79
N GLY A 193 -25.20 7.04 -1.32
CA GLY A 193 -24.96 7.30 -2.74
C GLY A 193 -23.58 6.84 -3.26
N LEU A 194 -22.71 6.29 -2.40
CA LEU A 194 -21.36 5.88 -2.78
C LEU A 194 -21.35 4.68 -3.75
N SER A 195 -22.26 3.72 -3.58
CA SER A 195 -22.42 2.57 -4.48
C SER A 195 -22.82 3.04 -5.87
N TYR A 196 -23.84 3.91 -5.93
CA TYR A 196 -24.31 4.51 -7.17
C TYR A 196 -23.19 5.25 -7.92
N ILE A 197 -22.45 6.14 -7.23
CA ILE A 197 -21.29 6.83 -7.82
C ILE A 197 -20.25 5.83 -8.36
N THR A 198 -20.04 4.72 -7.65
CA THR A 198 -19.09 3.68 -8.07
C THR A 198 -19.54 2.98 -9.35
N ASP A 199 -20.83 2.71 -9.49
CA ASP A 199 -21.39 2.07 -10.67
C ASP A 199 -21.38 3.01 -11.87
N CYS A 200 -21.67 4.30 -11.69
CA CYS A 200 -21.48 5.32 -12.74
C CYS A 200 -20.04 5.35 -13.26
N ILE A 201 -19.04 5.28 -12.38
CA ILE A 201 -17.62 5.25 -12.77
C ILE A 201 -17.29 3.99 -13.58
N ARG A 202 -17.91 2.84 -13.26
CA ARG A 202 -17.66 1.56 -13.96
C ARG A 202 -18.34 1.49 -15.33
N GLY A 203 -19.52 2.08 -15.46
CA GLY A 203 -20.31 2.03 -16.70
C GLY A 203 -19.81 2.92 -17.84
N SER A 204 -18.96 3.92 -17.57
CA SER A 204 -18.86 5.09 -18.45
C SER A 204 -17.52 5.31 -19.18
N GLY A 205 -16.64 4.31 -19.30
CA GLY A 205 -15.37 4.47 -20.01
C GLY A 205 -14.38 5.47 -19.35
N GLU A 206 -13.35 5.92 -20.10
CA GLU A 206 -12.13 6.57 -19.57
C GLU A 206 -12.31 7.99 -18.95
N ASP A 207 -13.46 8.65 -19.09
CA ASP A 207 -13.56 10.12 -18.89
C ASP A 207 -14.10 10.63 -17.53
N TYR A 208 -14.23 9.78 -16.50
CA TYR A 208 -14.76 10.18 -15.18
C TYR A 208 -13.69 10.45 -14.10
N ALA A 209 -12.56 11.04 -14.48
CA ALA A 209 -11.45 11.31 -13.56
C ALA A 209 -11.86 12.17 -12.35
N ALA A 210 -12.71 13.19 -12.54
CA ALA A 210 -13.19 14.04 -11.46
C ALA A 210 -14.13 13.31 -10.50
N LEU A 211 -15.05 12.49 -11.02
CA LEU A 211 -15.98 11.71 -10.20
C LEU A 211 -15.25 10.64 -9.39
N SER A 212 -14.23 10.02 -9.97
CA SER A 212 -13.31 9.12 -9.24
C SER A 212 -12.61 9.83 -8.08
N ARG A 213 -12.25 11.12 -8.23
CA ARG A 213 -11.71 11.94 -7.14
C ARG A 213 -12.75 12.25 -6.07
N VAL A 214 -13.99 12.59 -6.44
CA VAL A 214 -15.10 12.77 -5.49
C VAL A 214 -15.29 11.50 -4.66
N ARG A 215 -15.46 10.34 -5.31
CA ARG A 215 -15.55 9.03 -4.66
C ARG A 215 -14.37 8.79 -3.73
N HIS A 216 -13.15 9.09 -4.18
CA HIS A 216 -11.95 8.91 -3.37
C HIS A 216 -12.00 9.74 -2.07
N TYR A 217 -12.28 11.05 -2.14
CA TYR A 217 -12.25 11.91 -0.96
C TYR A 217 -13.42 11.66 0.00
N ILE A 218 -14.64 11.39 -0.49
CA ILE A 218 -15.74 10.99 0.40
C ILE A 218 -15.43 9.65 1.09
N THR A 219 -14.79 8.71 0.36
CA THR A 219 -14.35 7.45 0.97
C THR A 219 -13.31 7.71 2.06
N ARG A 220 -12.37 8.63 1.86
CA ARG A 220 -11.37 9.01 2.86
C ARG A 220 -11.98 9.69 4.09
N LEU A 221 -12.95 10.59 3.89
CA LEU A 221 -13.65 11.27 4.98
C LEU A 221 -14.42 10.28 5.87
N GLY A 222 -15.08 9.27 5.29
CA GLY A 222 -15.75 8.24 6.10
C GLY A 222 -14.82 7.18 6.71
N ALA A 223 -13.52 7.22 6.44
CA ALA A 223 -12.60 6.15 6.85
C ALA A 223 -12.40 6.06 8.37
N TRP A 224 -12.48 7.19 9.10
CA TRP A 224 -12.37 7.17 10.57
C TRP A 224 -13.45 6.31 11.23
N HIS A 225 -14.71 6.48 10.82
CA HIS A 225 -15.82 5.67 11.32
C HIS A 225 -15.73 4.22 10.82
N ARG A 226 -15.45 3.99 9.52
CA ARG A 226 -15.37 2.63 8.97
C ARG A 226 -14.26 1.79 9.62
N ASN A 227 -13.07 2.37 9.81
CA ASN A 227 -11.98 1.68 10.48
C ASN A 227 -12.27 1.46 11.97
N ALA A 228 -12.89 2.41 12.66
CA ALA A 228 -13.33 2.20 14.04
C ALA A 228 -14.30 1.02 14.15
N ASN A 229 -15.28 0.92 13.24
CA ASN A 229 -16.22 -0.21 13.21
C ASN A 229 -15.50 -1.56 12.99
N ILE A 230 -14.51 -1.61 12.07
CA ILE A 230 -13.69 -2.83 11.87
C ILE A 230 -13.02 -3.26 13.17
N LEU A 231 -12.42 -2.32 13.90
CA LEU A 231 -11.74 -2.61 15.17
C LEU A 231 -12.72 -3.11 16.23
N LEU A 232 -13.88 -2.48 16.36
CA LEU A 232 -14.87 -2.80 17.39
C LEU A 232 -15.61 -4.11 17.11
N ASP A 233 -15.98 -4.37 15.85
CA ASP A 233 -16.58 -5.64 15.44
C ASP A 233 -15.62 -6.80 15.68
N PHE A 234 -14.31 -6.56 15.53
CA PHE A 234 -13.30 -7.53 15.92
C PHE A 234 -13.18 -7.69 17.43
N ALA A 235 -13.12 -6.58 18.20
CA ALA A 235 -13.04 -6.62 19.66
C ALA A 235 -14.23 -7.37 20.29
N ARG A 236 -15.45 -7.14 19.78
CA ARG A 236 -16.66 -7.86 20.23
C ARG A 236 -16.63 -9.36 19.97
N SER A 237 -15.85 -9.81 18.97
CA SER A 237 -15.68 -11.25 18.71
C SER A 237 -14.76 -11.96 19.71
N LYS A 238 -14.21 -11.24 20.69
CA LYS A 238 -13.32 -11.77 21.75
C LYS A 238 -12.12 -12.54 21.19
N CYS A 239 -11.69 -12.16 19.98
CA CYS A 239 -10.55 -12.75 19.29
C CYS A 239 -9.24 -11.99 19.55
N PHE A 240 -9.31 -10.85 20.25
CA PHE A 240 -8.13 -10.14 20.68
C PHE A 240 -7.59 -10.80 21.97
N PRO A 241 -6.28 -10.87 22.17
CA PRO A 241 -5.76 -11.54 23.37
C PRO A 241 -5.89 -10.64 24.61
N PRO A 242 -5.92 -11.20 25.83
CA PRO A 242 -6.37 -10.48 27.03
C PRO A 242 -5.41 -9.37 27.49
N GLU A 243 -4.13 -9.48 27.14
CA GLU A 243 -3.09 -8.51 27.46
C GLU A 243 -2.32 -8.12 26.20
N LEU A 244 -2.02 -6.83 26.07
CA LEU A 244 -1.27 -6.27 24.95
C LEU A 244 -0.25 -5.27 25.45
N LYS A 245 1.02 -5.52 25.11
CA LYS A 245 2.09 -4.53 25.21
C LYS A 245 2.21 -3.81 23.88
N SER A 246 2.61 -2.53 23.90
CA SER A 246 2.90 -1.78 22.68
C SER A 246 4.34 -1.32 22.69
N GLU A 247 5.04 -1.59 21.60
CA GLU A 247 6.43 -1.18 21.38
C GLU A 247 6.55 -0.26 20.17
N TYR A 248 7.45 0.72 20.27
CA TYR A 248 7.69 1.69 19.22
C TYR A 248 9.03 1.44 18.52
N LEU A 249 8.99 1.23 17.22
CA LEU A 249 10.16 1.12 16.36
C LEU A 249 10.32 2.41 15.53
N PRO A 250 11.25 3.32 15.90
CA PRO A 250 11.47 4.54 15.12
C PRO A 250 12.05 4.22 13.74
N LEU A 251 11.58 4.95 12.72
CA LEU A 251 12.20 4.92 11.40
C LEU A 251 13.64 5.44 11.44
N PRO A 252 14.55 4.89 10.61
CA PRO A 252 15.90 5.42 10.47
C PRO A 252 15.88 6.81 9.82
N GLY A 253 17.01 7.51 9.95
CA GLY A 253 17.20 8.80 9.29
C GLY A 253 17.15 8.70 7.77
N THR A 254 17.06 9.86 7.10
CA THR A 254 17.12 9.91 5.63
C THR A 254 18.56 9.82 5.13
N THR A 255 18.74 9.27 3.93
CA THR A 255 20.02 9.27 3.22
C THR A 255 19.93 10.05 1.91
N HIS A 256 21.05 10.26 1.22
CA HIS A 256 21.11 11.00 -0.04
C HIS A 256 21.17 10.07 -1.24
N LEU A 257 20.78 10.59 -2.41
CA LEU A 257 21.03 9.90 -3.68
C LEU A 257 22.54 9.69 -3.90
N PRO A 258 22.94 8.62 -4.62
CA PRO A 258 24.32 8.45 -5.06
C PRO A 258 24.78 9.66 -5.88
N GLN A 259 26.05 10.04 -5.76
CA GLN A 259 26.61 11.14 -6.55
C GLN A 259 26.51 10.87 -8.06
N VAL A 260 26.20 11.93 -8.81
CA VAL A 260 26.19 11.91 -10.27
C VAL A 260 27.63 11.79 -10.76
N ASP A 261 27.88 10.89 -11.72
CA ASP A 261 29.15 10.78 -12.41
C ASP A 261 28.97 10.85 -13.94
N SER A 262 30.06 10.72 -14.69
CA SER A 262 30.04 10.71 -16.16
C SER A 262 29.23 9.57 -16.77
N LYS A 263 28.82 8.56 -15.99
CA LYS A 263 28.01 7.40 -16.37
C LYS A 263 26.56 7.49 -15.90
N THR A 264 26.16 8.59 -15.27
CA THR A 264 24.76 8.93 -14.94
C THR A 264 24.12 9.67 -16.13
N ASN A 265 23.95 8.96 -17.24
CA ASN A 265 23.26 9.43 -18.45
C ASN A 265 22.41 8.31 -19.06
N LEU A 266 21.41 8.66 -19.88
CA LEU A 266 20.47 7.67 -20.43
C LEU A 266 21.16 6.55 -21.20
N ARG A 267 22.16 6.85 -22.04
CA ARG A 267 22.88 5.84 -22.83
C ARG A 267 23.58 4.81 -21.93
N SER A 268 24.26 5.28 -20.90
CA SER A 268 24.97 4.41 -19.96
C SER A 268 24.01 3.60 -19.09
N VAL A 269 22.86 4.19 -18.72
CA VAL A 269 21.78 3.48 -18.02
C VAL A 269 21.20 2.38 -18.91
N ALA A 270 20.83 2.69 -20.15
CA ALA A 270 20.33 1.73 -21.14
C ALA A 270 21.32 0.57 -21.35
N GLY A 271 22.60 0.86 -21.52
CA GLY A 271 23.65 -0.17 -21.63
C GLY A 271 23.71 -1.12 -20.43
N ARG A 272 23.43 -0.62 -19.21
CA ARG A 272 23.37 -1.44 -17.98
C ARG A 272 22.05 -2.20 -17.80
N MET A 273 21.01 -1.89 -18.58
CA MET A 273 19.73 -2.61 -18.52
C MET A 273 19.80 -3.96 -19.24
N PHE A 274 20.71 -4.12 -20.19
CA PHE A 274 20.88 -5.33 -20.98
C PHE A 274 22.18 -6.08 -20.64
N PRO A 275 22.24 -7.41 -20.83
CA PRO A 275 23.49 -8.16 -20.76
C PRO A 275 24.54 -7.64 -21.76
N SER A 276 25.83 -7.85 -21.47
CA SER A 276 26.93 -7.41 -22.34
C SER A 276 26.91 -7.99 -23.76
N HIS A 277 26.19 -9.10 -24.00
CA HIS A 277 26.03 -9.70 -25.34
C HIS A 277 24.83 -9.14 -26.13
N GLN A 278 24.06 -8.21 -25.56
CA GLN A 278 22.87 -7.60 -26.19
C GLN A 278 23.01 -6.09 -26.34
N GLN A 279 24.22 -5.59 -26.64
CA GLN A 279 24.46 -4.14 -26.73
C GLN A 279 23.73 -3.50 -27.90
N ASP A 280 23.57 -4.18 -29.04
CA ASP A 280 22.76 -3.68 -30.16
C ASP A 280 21.31 -3.39 -29.73
N ARG A 281 20.73 -4.25 -28.89
CA ARG A 281 19.40 -4.03 -28.31
C ARG A 281 19.39 -2.87 -27.31
N ALA A 282 20.48 -2.66 -26.57
CA ALA A 282 20.61 -1.52 -25.68
C ALA A 282 20.66 -0.20 -26.45
N GLU A 283 21.28 -0.18 -27.63
CA GLU A 283 21.28 0.98 -28.53
C GLU A 283 19.89 1.24 -29.12
N GLU A 284 19.20 0.20 -29.61
CA GLU A 284 17.82 0.33 -30.08
C GLU A 284 16.90 0.88 -28.97
N PHE A 285 17.01 0.34 -27.76
CA PHE A 285 16.23 0.77 -26.61
C PHE A 285 16.53 2.23 -26.22
N HIS A 286 17.80 2.64 -26.28
CA HIS A 286 18.18 4.04 -26.07
C HIS A 286 17.52 4.95 -27.11
N ASP A 287 17.56 4.58 -28.39
CA ASP A 287 16.98 5.39 -29.46
C ASP A 287 15.45 5.48 -29.34
N GLN A 288 14.79 4.40 -28.92
CA GLN A 288 13.38 4.40 -28.59
C GLN A 288 13.06 5.35 -27.44
N LEU A 289 13.82 5.29 -26.34
CA LEU A 289 13.68 6.22 -25.21
C LEU A 289 13.85 7.67 -25.65
N SER A 290 14.88 7.98 -26.43
CA SER A 290 15.13 9.33 -26.96
C SER A 290 14.03 9.80 -27.92
N SER A 291 13.34 8.89 -28.59
CA SER A 291 12.23 9.20 -29.51
C SER A 291 10.89 9.47 -28.82
N LEU A 292 10.76 9.15 -27.52
CA LEU A 292 9.55 9.43 -26.75
C LEU A 292 9.39 10.96 -26.66
N ARG A 293 8.40 11.51 -27.37
CA ARG A 293 8.13 12.96 -27.53
C ARG A 293 7.68 13.69 -26.24
N LEU A 294 7.91 13.11 -25.07
CA LEU A 294 7.48 13.63 -23.78
C LEU A 294 8.71 14.19 -23.07
N PHE A 295 9.01 15.47 -23.33
CA PHE A 295 10.12 16.22 -22.73
C PHE A 295 11.52 15.72 -23.12
N ASP A 296 12.55 16.55 -22.92
CA ASP A 296 13.92 16.06 -22.99
C ASP A 296 14.15 15.14 -21.78
N ILE A 297 13.88 13.85 -21.97
CA ILE A 297 13.99 12.82 -20.93
C ILE A 297 15.41 12.77 -20.37
N ASN A 298 16.42 13.08 -21.20
CA ASN A 298 17.81 13.05 -20.77
C ASN A 298 18.10 14.18 -19.79
N ASP A 299 17.69 15.41 -20.13
CA ASP A 299 17.85 16.57 -19.26
C ASP A 299 17.01 16.44 -17.99
N SER A 300 15.76 15.98 -18.11
CA SER A 300 14.88 15.74 -16.95
C SER A 300 15.45 14.66 -16.03
N PHE A 301 16.00 13.57 -16.58
CA PHE A 301 16.63 12.50 -15.81
C PHE A 301 17.83 13.02 -15.01
N VAL A 302 18.76 13.73 -15.67
CA VAL A 302 19.96 14.27 -15.01
C VAL A 302 19.58 15.31 -13.96
N GLN A 303 18.66 16.23 -14.27
CA GLN A 303 18.18 17.25 -13.33
C GLN A 303 17.55 16.63 -12.08
N HIS A 304 16.68 15.63 -12.23
CA HIS A 304 16.04 14.98 -11.08
C HIS A 304 17.00 14.11 -10.27
N TYR A 305 18.02 13.51 -10.89
CA TYR A 305 19.01 12.70 -10.19
C TYR A 305 20.06 13.54 -9.47
N ALA A 306 20.40 14.71 -10.03
CA ALA A 306 21.37 15.66 -9.45
C ALA A 306 20.78 16.55 -8.34
N ASP A 307 19.48 16.46 -8.06
CA ASP A 307 18.83 17.26 -7.03
C ASP A 307 19.24 16.80 -5.61
N GLU A 308 20.23 17.49 -5.04
CA GLU A 308 20.74 17.25 -3.68
C GLU A 308 19.68 17.47 -2.58
N SER A 309 18.56 18.14 -2.90
CA SER A 309 17.44 18.30 -1.97
C SER A 309 16.60 17.02 -1.81
N VAL A 310 16.85 16.00 -2.65
CA VAL A 310 16.18 14.71 -2.58
C VAL A 310 16.76 13.88 -1.44
N SER A 311 15.99 13.76 -0.36
CA SER A 311 16.25 12.82 0.72
C SER A 311 15.51 11.49 0.50
N LEU A 312 16.27 10.39 0.53
CA LEU A 312 15.78 9.03 0.47
C LEU A 312 15.29 8.58 1.86
N ALA A 313 14.14 7.94 1.91
CA ALA A 313 13.52 7.49 3.14
C ALA A 313 13.05 6.04 3.04
N VAL A 314 13.16 5.31 4.14
CA VAL A 314 12.60 3.98 4.29
C VAL A 314 11.11 4.10 4.62
N HIS A 315 10.29 3.23 4.04
CA HIS A 315 8.89 3.12 4.43
C HIS A 315 8.71 2.16 5.61
N ALA A 316 7.78 2.46 6.50
CA ALA A 316 7.58 1.73 7.74
C ALA A 316 7.32 0.22 7.54
N GLU A 317 6.60 -0.18 6.50
CA GLU A 317 6.24 -1.59 6.32
C GLU A 317 7.44 -2.51 6.03
N VAL A 318 8.45 -2.04 5.31
CA VAL A 318 9.65 -2.85 5.01
C VAL A 318 10.67 -2.78 6.14
N TYR A 319 10.70 -1.68 6.89
CA TYR A 319 11.56 -1.58 8.06
C TYR A 319 11.08 -2.49 9.20
N LEU A 320 9.78 -2.51 9.46
CA LEU A 320 9.19 -3.41 10.45
C LEU A 320 9.32 -4.89 10.04
N LEU A 321 9.26 -5.19 8.74
CA LEU A 321 9.54 -6.52 8.21
C LEU A 321 10.96 -6.99 8.54
N GLU A 322 11.97 -6.15 8.30
CA GLU A 322 13.37 -6.47 8.62
C GLU A 322 13.59 -6.65 10.12
N HIS A 323 12.92 -5.83 10.95
CA HIS A 323 12.96 -5.99 12.39
C HIS A 323 12.46 -7.38 12.83
N PHE A 324 11.28 -7.79 12.36
CA PHE A 324 10.74 -9.12 12.66
C PHE A 324 11.66 -10.24 12.15
N TYR A 325 12.23 -10.08 10.96
CA TYR A 325 13.10 -11.09 10.37
C TYR A 325 14.42 -11.27 11.14
N PHE A 326 15.13 -10.19 11.43
CA PHE A 326 16.43 -10.27 12.09
C PHE A 326 16.37 -10.49 13.60
N GLN A 327 15.24 -10.16 14.23
CA GLN A 327 15.02 -10.49 15.64
C GLN A 327 14.32 -11.85 15.83
N ASP A 328 14.04 -12.58 14.74
CA ASP A 328 13.33 -13.87 14.74
C ASP A 328 12.00 -13.83 15.51
N LEU A 329 11.25 -12.72 15.33
CA LEU A 329 9.98 -12.51 16.02
C LEU A 329 8.87 -13.37 15.40
N THR A 330 8.10 -14.02 16.26
CA THR A 330 6.98 -14.86 15.82
C THR A 330 5.76 -13.99 15.53
N TYR A 331 5.18 -14.12 14.33
CA TYR A 331 3.96 -13.40 13.98
C TYR A 331 2.72 -14.06 14.60
N PHE A 332 1.83 -13.25 15.15
CA PHE A 332 0.53 -13.71 15.63
C PHE A 332 -0.24 -14.49 14.55
N ALA A 333 -0.89 -15.59 14.98
CA ALA A 333 -1.64 -16.51 14.12
C ALA A 333 -0.82 -17.09 12.94
N MET A 334 0.51 -17.11 13.05
CA MET A 334 1.43 -17.50 11.98
C MET A 334 1.13 -16.77 10.66
N ASP A 335 0.72 -15.50 10.76
CA ASP A 335 0.43 -14.65 9.60
C ASP A 335 1.47 -13.54 9.50
N LYS A 336 2.43 -13.72 8.59
CA LYS A 336 3.54 -12.79 8.32
C LYS A 336 3.07 -11.51 7.64
N TYR A 337 2.05 -10.85 8.18
CA TYR A 337 1.42 -9.67 7.63
C TYR A 337 1.81 -8.44 8.43
N ILE A 338 2.19 -7.37 7.72
CA ILE A 338 2.48 -6.06 8.29
C ILE A 338 1.33 -5.13 7.91
N GLY A 339 0.46 -4.76 8.85
CA GLY A 339 -0.57 -3.75 8.58
C GLY A 339 0.07 -2.39 8.31
N CYS A 340 -0.51 -1.59 7.42
CA CYS A 340 0.02 -0.27 7.12
C CYS A 340 -1.08 0.71 6.70
N SER A 341 -0.89 2.00 7.01
CA SER A 341 -1.89 3.05 6.79
C SER A 341 -2.21 3.30 5.31
N LYS A 342 -1.36 2.82 4.40
CA LYS A 342 -1.50 2.97 2.94
C LYS A 342 -1.17 1.67 2.23
N ALA A 343 -1.65 1.51 1.00
CA ALA A 343 -1.24 0.39 0.15
C ALA A 343 0.27 0.43 -0.09
N SER A 344 0.89 -0.71 -0.34
CA SER A 344 2.34 -0.76 -0.59
C SER A 344 2.68 0.03 -1.85
N CYS A 345 3.80 0.74 -1.81
CA CYS A 345 4.37 1.30 -3.03
C CYS A 345 5.03 0.22 -3.87
N TYR A 346 5.38 0.57 -5.12
CA TYR A 346 6.03 -0.37 -6.03
C TYR A 346 7.31 -0.98 -5.43
N CYS A 347 8.21 -0.16 -4.87
CA CYS A 347 9.45 -0.65 -4.25
C CYS A 347 9.19 -1.53 -3.02
N CYS A 348 8.26 -1.16 -2.14
CA CYS A 348 7.92 -1.96 -0.96
C CYS A 348 7.28 -3.30 -1.33
N HIS A 349 6.43 -3.31 -2.37
CA HIS A 349 5.84 -4.53 -2.88
C HIS A 349 6.90 -5.49 -3.43
N LEU A 350 7.84 -4.99 -4.25
CA LEU A 350 8.93 -5.81 -4.76
C LEU A 350 9.87 -6.30 -3.65
N TYR A 351 10.19 -5.44 -2.69
CA TYR A 351 11.01 -5.81 -1.54
C TYR A 351 10.38 -6.97 -0.77
N GLN A 352 9.10 -6.85 -0.39
CA GLN A 352 8.34 -7.92 0.27
C GLN A 352 8.25 -9.20 -0.57
N ARG A 353 8.08 -9.07 -1.90
CA ARG A 353 7.97 -10.21 -2.82
C ARG A 353 9.25 -11.02 -2.91
N PHE A 354 10.41 -10.37 -2.90
CA PHE A 354 11.71 -11.03 -2.99
C PHE A 354 12.35 -11.30 -1.63
N HIS A 355 11.73 -10.84 -0.53
CA HIS A 355 12.21 -11.08 0.81
C HIS A 355 12.13 -12.58 1.18
N PRO A 356 13.20 -13.17 1.78
CA PRO A 356 13.28 -14.61 2.06
C PRO A 356 12.27 -15.09 3.12
N SER A 357 11.77 -14.19 3.97
CA SER A 357 10.73 -14.54 4.95
C SER A 357 9.36 -14.83 4.32
N HIS A 358 9.16 -14.49 3.04
CA HIS A 358 7.90 -14.62 2.30
C HIS A 358 6.69 -14.04 3.08
N PRO A 359 6.68 -12.73 3.36
CA PRO A 359 5.58 -12.09 4.06
C PRO A 359 4.28 -12.16 3.24
N ALA A 360 3.16 -12.06 3.93
CA ALA A 360 1.86 -11.91 3.28
C ALA A 360 1.80 -10.56 2.56
N LEU A 361 1.71 -10.61 1.23
CA LEU A 361 1.71 -9.43 0.39
C LEU A 361 0.45 -8.57 0.57
N ARG A 362 0.65 -7.26 0.48
CA ARG A 362 -0.41 -6.25 0.52
C ARG A 362 -0.82 -5.78 -0.86
N PRO A 363 -2.03 -5.18 -1.00
CA PRO A 363 -2.37 -4.42 -2.20
C PRO A 363 -1.30 -3.38 -2.50
N CYS A 364 -0.96 -3.25 -3.78
CA CYS A 364 0.04 -2.30 -4.27
C CYS A 364 -0.65 -1.30 -5.20
N HIS A 365 -0.38 -0.01 -5.00
CA HIS A 365 -0.93 1.05 -5.86
C HIS A 365 -0.01 1.35 -7.07
N GLU A 366 1.07 0.58 -7.26
CA GLU A 366 2.02 0.64 -8.39
C GLU A 366 2.78 1.96 -8.61
N ASN A 367 2.65 2.94 -7.71
CA ASN A 367 3.41 4.18 -7.86
C ASN A 367 4.86 3.95 -7.45
N THR A 368 5.79 4.36 -8.31
CA THR A 368 7.21 4.42 -8.03
C THR A 368 7.52 5.66 -7.20
N TYR A 369 8.28 5.49 -6.12
CA TYR A 369 8.78 6.59 -5.29
C TYR A 369 10.30 6.62 -5.42
N PRO A 370 10.85 7.52 -6.28
CA PRO A 370 12.31 7.65 -6.44
C PRO A 370 13.04 8.01 -5.14
N LYS A 371 12.31 8.57 -4.16
CA LYS A 371 12.81 8.89 -2.82
C LYS A 371 12.83 7.70 -1.85
N TRP A 372 12.62 6.48 -2.34
CA TRP A 372 12.58 5.28 -1.50
C TRP A 372 14.00 4.76 -1.23
N CYS A 373 14.25 4.30 0.00
CA CYS A 373 15.51 3.70 0.42
C CYS A 373 15.30 2.25 0.89
N PRO A 374 16.18 1.29 0.52
CA PRO A 374 16.22 -0.02 1.17
C PRO A 374 16.46 0.11 2.68
N PRO A 375 15.74 -0.67 3.51
CA PRO A 375 15.76 -0.50 4.97
C PRO A 375 17.17 -0.60 5.57
N LEU A 376 17.95 -1.59 5.15
CA LEU A 376 19.28 -1.88 5.70
C LEU A 376 20.37 -0.91 5.23
N MET A 377 20.09 -0.13 4.18
CA MET A 377 21.01 0.92 3.73
C MET A 377 20.86 2.19 4.56
N ALA A 378 19.68 2.43 5.13
CA ALA A 378 19.38 3.67 5.86
C ALA A 378 19.89 3.67 7.30
N ASP A 379 19.98 2.51 7.94
CA ASP A 379 20.46 2.35 9.32
C ASP A 379 21.95 1.92 9.40
N GLY A 380 22.61 1.78 8.25
CA GLY A 380 24.00 1.29 8.15
C GLY A 380 24.15 -0.21 8.38
N SER A 381 23.05 -0.96 8.53
CA SER A 381 23.07 -2.41 8.78
C SER A 381 23.77 -3.20 7.67
N VAL A 382 23.85 -2.68 6.44
CA VAL A 382 24.60 -3.31 5.33
C VAL A 382 26.10 -3.53 5.61
N LEU A 383 26.67 -2.88 6.62
CA LEU A 383 28.07 -3.11 7.03
C LEU A 383 28.25 -4.48 7.70
N ASP A 384 27.19 -5.06 8.25
CA ASP A 384 27.20 -6.46 8.69
C ASP A 384 27.19 -7.39 7.47
N ALA A 385 28.07 -8.38 7.44
CA ALA A 385 28.23 -9.26 6.27
C ALA A 385 26.96 -10.07 5.94
N SER A 386 26.22 -10.52 6.96
CA SER A 386 24.98 -11.30 6.78
C SER A 386 23.86 -10.41 6.24
N LYS A 387 23.64 -9.26 6.88
CA LYS A 387 22.64 -8.27 6.45
C LYS A 387 22.97 -7.66 5.08
N GLY A 388 24.26 -7.45 4.80
CA GLY A 388 24.74 -6.97 3.51
C GLY A 388 24.44 -7.96 2.38
N LYS A 389 24.69 -9.26 2.61
CA LYS A 389 24.31 -10.32 1.65
C LYS A 389 22.80 -10.40 1.46
N HIS A 390 22.02 -10.41 2.54
CA HIS A 390 20.55 -10.40 2.50
C HIS A 390 20.01 -9.22 1.65
N ASN A 391 20.50 -8.01 1.89
CA ASN A 391 20.13 -6.82 1.10
C ASN A 391 20.50 -6.98 -0.37
N LEU A 392 21.72 -7.46 -0.66
CA LEU A 392 22.20 -7.65 -2.03
C LEU A 392 21.32 -8.63 -2.82
N ASP A 393 20.94 -9.75 -2.21
CA ASP A 393 20.11 -10.78 -2.86
C ASP A 393 18.73 -10.22 -3.23
N ILE A 394 18.08 -9.50 -2.30
CA ILE A 394 16.78 -8.85 -2.54
C ILE A 394 16.91 -7.77 -3.62
N MET A 395 17.92 -6.91 -3.50
CA MET A 395 18.12 -5.78 -4.43
C MET A 395 18.43 -6.27 -5.85
N ASN A 396 19.22 -7.33 -6.03
CA ASN A 396 19.49 -7.90 -7.35
C ASN A 396 18.21 -8.43 -8.01
N ALA A 397 17.34 -9.11 -7.25
CA ALA A 397 16.05 -9.59 -7.74
C ALA A 397 15.11 -8.43 -8.11
N MET A 398 15.05 -7.40 -7.27
CA MET A 398 14.30 -6.16 -7.57
C MET A 398 14.82 -5.47 -8.83
N ILE A 399 16.13 -5.25 -8.94
CA ILE A 399 16.75 -4.59 -10.10
C ILE A 399 16.44 -5.35 -11.39
N ALA A 400 16.54 -6.69 -11.38
CA ALA A 400 16.20 -7.51 -12.54
C ALA A 400 14.73 -7.34 -12.95
N TYR A 401 13.81 -7.30 -11.98
CA TYR A 401 12.38 -7.09 -12.22
C TYR A 401 12.10 -5.69 -12.77
N ILE A 402 12.63 -4.64 -12.13
CA ILE A 402 12.46 -3.24 -12.53
C ILE A 402 12.98 -3.01 -13.96
N ARG A 403 14.14 -3.57 -14.30
CA ARG A 403 14.68 -3.50 -15.67
C ARG A 403 13.71 -4.12 -16.68
N GLY A 404 13.17 -5.30 -16.37
CA GLY A 404 12.18 -5.97 -17.20
C GLY A 404 10.91 -5.14 -17.41
N ASP A 405 10.38 -4.54 -16.34
CA ASP A 405 9.20 -3.68 -16.41
C ASP A 405 9.44 -2.44 -17.28
N VAL A 406 10.56 -1.72 -17.06
CA VAL A 406 10.89 -0.52 -17.85
C VAL A 406 11.10 -0.87 -19.32
N ILE A 407 11.79 -1.97 -19.63
CA ILE A 407 11.95 -2.43 -21.02
C ILE A 407 10.59 -2.70 -21.66
N ALA A 408 9.72 -3.43 -20.96
CA ALA A 408 8.41 -3.80 -21.48
C ALA A 408 7.47 -2.58 -21.66
N ASP A 409 7.58 -1.56 -20.81
CA ASP A 409 6.78 -0.33 -20.93
C ASP A 409 7.20 0.50 -22.16
N VAL A 410 8.50 0.61 -22.42
CA VAL A 410 9.05 1.28 -23.61
C VAL A 410 8.74 0.50 -24.88
N ASP A 411 8.95 -0.83 -24.89
CA ASP A 411 8.66 -1.70 -26.04
C ASP A 411 7.18 -1.59 -26.47
N ARG A 412 6.28 -1.47 -25.50
CA ARG A 412 4.83 -1.32 -25.74
C ARG A 412 4.41 0.11 -26.07
N ARG A 413 5.32 1.09 -26.02
CA ARG A 413 5.04 2.53 -26.11
C ARG A 413 3.90 2.95 -25.17
N MET A 414 3.84 2.36 -23.97
CA MET A 414 2.72 2.63 -23.08
C MET A 414 2.69 4.12 -22.73
N PRO A 415 1.50 4.77 -22.81
CA PRO A 415 1.37 6.14 -22.33
C PRO A 415 1.72 6.20 -20.84
N CYS A 416 2.26 7.33 -20.38
CA CYS A 416 2.52 7.56 -18.96
C CYS A 416 1.27 7.25 -18.15
N LYS A 417 1.34 6.21 -17.29
CA LYS A 417 0.25 5.89 -16.38
C LYS A 417 0.00 7.08 -15.46
N ALA A 418 -1.23 7.59 -15.44
CA ALA A 418 -1.61 8.61 -14.48
C ALA A 418 -1.40 8.09 -13.06
N LYS A 419 -0.83 8.94 -12.19
CA LYS A 419 -0.58 8.58 -10.79
C LYS A 419 -1.89 8.15 -10.11
N VAL A 420 -1.94 6.89 -9.69
CA VAL A 420 -3.06 6.34 -8.92
C VAL A 420 -2.97 6.88 -7.49
N PRO A 421 -4.08 7.24 -6.81
CA PRO A 421 -4.02 7.61 -5.41
C PRO A 421 -3.34 6.52 -4.56
N ASP A 422 -2.47 6.92 -3.62
CA ASP A 422 -1.71 6.03 -2.72
C ASP A 422 -2.59 5.41 -1.60
N SER A 423 -3.91 5.37 -1.79
CA SER A 423 -4.89 4.99 -0.79
C SER A 423 -5.41 3.57 -0.98
N SER A 424 -5.73 2.91 0.13
CA SER A 424 -6.41 1.61 0.15
C SER A 424 -7.84 1.63 -0.46
N THR A 425 -8.43 2.82 -0.64
CA THR A 425 -9.80 3.01 -1.15
C THR A 425 -9.99 2.56 -2.60
N ALA A 426 -8.92 2.39 -3.38
CA ALA A 426 -9.00 1.78 -4.70
C ALA A 426 -9.16 0.25 -4.66
N PHE A 427 -8.84 -0.39 -3.53
CA PHE A 427 -8.78 -1.84 -3.36
C PHE A 427 -9.91 -2.41 -2.50
N SER A 428 -10.72 -1.56 -1.86
CA SER A 428 -11.77 -1.97 -0.91
C SER A 428 -13.02 -2.62 -1.55
N ASN A 429 -13.07 -2.77 -2.88
CA ASN A 429 -14.20 -3.36 -3.63
C ASN A 429 -13.78 -4.49 -4.59
N LYS A 430 -12.74 -5.27 -4.29
CA LYS A 430 -12.43 -6.53 -4.99
C LYS A 430 -12.67 -7.74 -4.11
#